data_AF-A0A3L7JQ56-F1
#
_entry.id   AF-A0A3L7JQ56-F1
#
_cell.length_a   1.000
_cell.length_b   1.000
_cell.length_c   1.000
_cell.angle_alpha   90.00
_cell.angle_beta   90.00
_cell.angle_gamma   90.00
#
_symmetry.space_group_name_H-M   'P 1'
#
loop_
_entity.id
_entity.type
_entity.pdbx_description
1 polymer ?
#
loop_
_entity_poly.entity_id
_entity_poly.type
_entity_poly.pdbx_seq_one_letter_code
_entity_poly.pdbx_strand_id
1 'polypeptide(L)'
;MDIYEKFNELIASERNEEILNLLMEFEYSKKLTIEEKAWVFWNVSDILAMMRKPHQQYKNHSEFVKWGKKELPSEKLHWFASDATQALTLSLGNYFEEWYDWYLYACKHSSITEQNRGARFESHRTAIAALLKMNRLDALDFPLNQLFELIQEDKYWENNIFARLSYNIFLLEKAKKLQEEKMLTKTLEVIKSLIDDDIDAILNDETIKEEQDPCLLGSWEQLNSSRLTKRSMTIALNNLGCTLSRLGMYAESVKAFHLALQHNFRFNEYGLSLYLLSIWSCCKNSQKVVEEWNRYGTKFLSRKNIIRISPELQNVEWGSGA
;
A
#
# COMPACT_ATOMS: atom_id res chain seq x y z
N MET A 1 23.36 20.61 -0.35
CA MET A 1 22.10 19.86 -0.28
C MET A 1 22.36 18.65 0.56
N ASP A 2 21.56 18.45 1.59
CA ASP A 2 21.67 17.30 2.47
C ASP A 2 21.35 16.01 1.70
N ILE A 3 21.86 14.86 2.16
CA ILE A 3 21.60 13.59 1.48
C ILE A 3 20.12 13.27 1.43
N TYR A 4 19.37 13.55 2.50
CA TYR A 4 17.95 13.26 2.58
C TYR A 4 17.14 14.13 1.59
N GLU A 5 17.55 15.39 1.40
CA GLU A 5 16.98 16.27 0.38
C GLU A 5 17.26 15.73 -1.03
N LYS A 6 18.51 15.33 -1.32
CA LYS A 6 18.87 14.76 -2.62
C LYS A 6 18.11 13.46 -2.88
N PHE A 7 17.99 12.62 -1.87
CA PHE A 7 17.25 11.36 -1.95
C PHE A 7 15.79 11.62 -2.33
N ASN A 8 15.11 12.55 -1.64
CA ASN A 8 13.72 12.91 -1.94
C ASN A 8 13.55 13.48 -3.37
N GLU A 9 14.49 14.31 -3.84
CA GLU A 9 14.49 14.83 -5.21
C GLU A 9 14.58 13.71 -6.26
N LEU A 10 15.47 12.74 -6.03
CA LEU A 10 15.67 11.61 -6.94
C LEU A 10 14.48 10.64 -6.94
N ILE A 11 13.85 10.41 -5.77
CA ILE A 11 12.61 9.63 -5.66
C ILE A 11 11.49 10.28 -6.47
N ALA A 12 11.30 11.61 -6.32
CA ALA A 12 10.28 12.34 -7.06
C ALA A 12 10.51 12.32 -8.59
N SER A 13 11.76 12.12 -9.01
CA SER A 13 12.18 12.04 -10.41
C SER A 13 12.36 10.59 -10.92
N GLU A 14 12.01 9.59 -10.11
CA GLU A 14 12.11 8.15 -10.41
C GLU A 14 13.52 7.69 -10.87
N ARG A 15 14.59 8.33 -10.36
CA ARG A 15 15.97 8.07 -10.79
C ARG A 15 16.65 6.95 -10.00
N ASN A 16 16.11 5.73 -10.15
CA ASN A 16 16.49 4.55 -9.35
C ASN A 16 18.01 4.27 -9.29
N GLU A 17 18.74 4.36 -10.41
CA GLU A 17 20.19 4.08 -10.41
C GLU A 17 21.00 5.14 -9.67
N GLU A 18 20.61 6.42 -9.79
CA GLU A 18 21.25 7.52 -9.07
C GLU A 18 21.01 7.40 -7.56
N ILE A 19 19.83 6.91 -7.14
CA ILE A 19 19.51 6.65 -5.73
C ILE A 19 20.43 5.56 -5.16
N LEU A 20 20.63 4.45 -5.88
CA LEU A 20 21.54 3.39 -5.42
C LEU A 20 22.96 3.91 -5.23
N ASN A 21 23.46 4.72 -6.16
CA ASN A 21 24.78 5.33 -6.04
C ASN A 21 24.87 6.27 -4.83
N LEU A 22 23.85 7.12 -4.62
CA LEU A 22 23.77 8.01 -3.47
C LEU A 22 23.82 7.25 -2.14
N LEU A 23 23.07 6.15 -2.02
CA LEU A 23 23.03 5.34 -0.80
C LEU A 23 24.35 4.60 -0.54
N MET A 24 25.02 4.10 -1.58
CA MET A 24 26.35 3.49 -1.46
C MET A 24 27.39 4.53 -1.02
N GLU A 25 27.42 5.71 -1.66
CA GLU A 25 28.33 6.80 -1.28
C GLU A 25 28.11 7.22 0.18
N PHE A 26 26.86 7.26 0.64
CA PHE A 26 26.54 7.58 2.03
C PHE A 26 27.13 6.58 3.02
N GLU A 27 26.99 5.29 2.73
CA GLU A 27 27.53 4.21 3.57
C GLU A 27 29.06 4.31 3.71
N TYR A 28 29.76 4.77 2.66
CA TYR A 28 31.21 4.99 2.70
C TYR A 28 31.64 6.36 3.25
N SER A 29 30.74 7.34 3.25
CA SER A 29 31.08 8.73 3.64
C SER A 29 31.38 8.89 5.13
N LYS A 30 30.75 8.07 5.98
CA LYS A 30 30.86 8.15 7.43
C LYS A 30 30.43 6.83 8.09
N LYS A 31 30.71 6.72 9.39
CA LYS A 31 30.08 5.67 10.22
C LYS A 31 28.61 6.03 10.44
N LEU A 32 27.71 5.28 9.83
CA LEU A 32 26.27 5.45 9.96
C LEU A 32 25.78 5.10 11.38
N THR A 33 24.73 5.79 11.83
CA THR A 33 23.95 5.34 12.99
C THR A 33 23.18 4.05 12.67
N ILE A 34 22.63 3.40 13.69
CA ILE A 34 21.79 2.20 13.50
C ILE A 34 20.59 2.53 12.60
N GLU A 35 19.94 3.68 12.83
CA GLU A 35 18.77 4.10 12.04
C GLU A 35 19.14 4.44 10.59
N GLU A 36 20.24 5.19 10.38
CA GLU A 36 20.73 5.51 9.04
C GLU A 36 21.06 4.23 8.26
N LYS A 37 21.70 3.26 8.91
CA LYS A 37 22.06 1.99 8.27
C LYS A 37 20.82 1.15 7.93
N ALA A 38 19.84 1.08 8.84
CA ALA A 38 18.57 0.40 8.57
C ALA A 38 17.81 1.07 7.42
N TRP A 39 17.78 2.41 7.40
CA TRP A 39 17.17 3.20 6.34
C TRP A 39 17.84 2.98 4.98
N VAL A 40 19.19 2.95 4.93
CA VAL A 40 19.95 2.61 3.72
C VAL A 40 19.60 1.21 3.23
N PHE A 41 19.68 0.20 4.11
CA PHE A 41 19.33 -1.17 3.74
C PHE A 41 17.92 -1.28 3.17
N TRP A 42 16.95 -0.67 3.86
CA TRP A 42 15.55 -0.71 3.45
C TRP A 42 15.38 -0.06 2.07
N ASN A 43 15.96 1.12 1.84
CA ASN A 43 15.82 1.81 0.56
C ASN A 43 16.60 1.16 -0.58
N VAL A 44 17.76 0.55 -0.32
CA VAL A 44 18.42 -0.28 -1.35
C VAL A 44 17.50 -1.42 -1.77
N SER A 45 16.83 -2.09 -0.81
CA SER A 45 15.85 -3.13 -1.13
C SER A 45 14.63 -2.58 -1.89
N ASP A 46 14.12 -1.41 -1.50
CA ASP A 46 12.98 -0.76 -2.16
C ASP A 46 13.28 -0.42 -3.62
N ILE A 47 14.42 0.23 -3.87
CA ILE A 47 14.81 0.61 -5.23
C ILE A 47 15.09 -0.63 -6.09
N LEU A 48 15.71 -1.67 -5.54
CA LEU A 48 15.90 -2.95 -6.26
C LEU A 48 14.54 -3.63 -6.55
N ALA A 49 13.56 -3.49 -5.66
CA ALA A 49 12.20 -3.98 -5.88
C ALA A 49 11.51 -3.22 -7.03
N MET A 50 11.62 -1.89 -7.05
CA MET A 50 11.11 -1.03 -8.13
C MET A 50 11.74 -1.35 -9.49
N MET A 51 13.04 -1.66 -9.50
CA MET A 51 13.76 -2.12 -10.70
C MET A 51 13.49 -3.59 -11.08
N ARG A 52 12.66 -4.33 -10.30
CA ARG A 52 12.38 -5.76 -10.48
C ARG A 52 13.66 -6.63 -10.50
N LYS A 53 14.58 -6.37 -9.57
CA LYS A 53 15.86 -7.09 -9.41
C LYS A 53 15.84 -8.01 -8.18
N PRO A 54 15.07 -9.13 -8.20
CA PRO A 54 14.78 -9.92 -7.01
C PRO A 54 16.02 -10.56 -6.36
N HIS A 55 16.99 -11.00 -7.16
CA HIS A 55 18.21 -11.63 -6.65
C HIS A 55 19.11 -10.65 -5.89
N GLN A 56 19.30 -9.44 -6.44
CA GLN A 56 20.05 -8.38 -5.79
C GLN A 56 19.32 -7.90 -4.54
N GLN A 57 17.99 -7.73 -4.64
CA GLN A 57 17.16 -7.35 -3.51
C GLN A 57 17.31 -8.37 -2.36
N TYR A 58 17.22 -9.67 -2.65
CA TYR A 58 17.37 -10.73 -1.67
C TYR A 58 18.73 -10.68 -0.96
N LYS A 59 19.84 -10.50 -1.70
CA LYS A 59 21.17 -10.37 -1.10
C LYS A 59 21.25 -9.22 -0.11
N ASN A 60 20.78 -8.04 -0.50
CA ASN A 60 20.75 -6.87 0.38
C ASN A 60 19.87 -7.11 1.60
N HIS A 61 18.64 -7.61 1.39
CA HIS A 61 17.66 -7.76 2.44
C HIS A 61 18.02 -8.86 3.44
N SER A 62 18.65 -9.95 2.98
CA SER A 62 19.18 -10.99 3.86
C SER A 62 20.28 -10.44 4.78
N GLU A 63 21.18 -9.60 4.27
CA GLU A 63 22.18 -8.94 5.11
C GLU A 63 21.54 -7.91 6.06
N PHE A 64 20.52 -7.17 5.61
CA PHE A 64 19.74 -6.28 6.46
C PHE A 64 19.15 -7.02 7.66
N VAL A 65 18.47 -8.14 7.42
CA VAL A 65 17.86 -8.95 8.48
C VAL A 65 18.92 -9.56 9.39
N LYS A 66 20.00 -10.11 8.84
CA LYS A 66 21.09 -10.71 9.62
C LYS A 66 21.79 -9.70 10.54
N TRP A 67 22.05 -8.50 10.03
CA TRP A 67 22.59 -7.39 10.82
C TRP A 67 21.56 -6.89 11.83
N GLY A 68 20.33 -6.65 11.40
CA GLY A 68 19.26 -6.11 12.24
C GLY A 68 18.88 -7.02 13.41
N LYS A 69 18.92 -8.34 13.24
CA LYS A 69 18.72 -9.30 14.35
C LYS A 69 19.72 -9.14 15.49
N LYS A 70 20.88 -8.54 15.24
CA LYS A 70 21.93 -8.30 16.24
C LYS A 70 21.92 -6.87 16.77
N GLU A 71 21.68 -5.90 15.89
CA GLU A 71 21.92 -4.49 16.18
C GLU A 71 20.65 -3.64 16.32
N LEU A 72 19.52 -4.03 15.71
CA LEU A 72 18.28 -3.26 15.86
C LEU A 72 17.67 -3.47 17.25
N PRO A 73 17.15 -2.39 17.87
CA PRO A 73 16.25 -2.52 19.01
C PRO A 73 15.07 -3.43 18.66
N SER A 74 14.56 -4.19 19.64
CA SER A 74 13.50 -5.18 19.41
C SER A 74 12.24 -4.55 18.82
N GLU A 75 11.89 -3.33 19.23
CA GLU A 75 10.73 -2.59 18.73
C GLU A 75 10.82 -2.27 17.23
N LYS A 76 12.02 -2.29 16.63
CA LYS A 76 12.26 -1.95 15.22
C LYS A 76 12.30 -3.14 14.26
N LEU A 77 12.09 -4.37 14.74
CA LEU A 77 12.21 -5.58 13.91
C LEU A 77 11.16 -5.67 12.78
N HIS A 78 10.02 -4.99 12.91
CA HIS A 78 9.00 -4.97 11.84
C HIS A 78 9.43 -4.18 10.58
N TRP A 79 10.54 -3.43 10.66
CA TRP A 79 11.12 -2.74 9.50
C TRP A 79 11.58 -3.72 8.40
N PHE A 80 11.85 -4.98 8.74
CA PHE A 80 12.20 -6.03 7.77
C PHE A 80 11.07 -6.36 6.79
N ALA A 81 9.80 -6.11 7.15
CA ALA A 81 8.67 -6.69 6.45
C ALA A 81 7.52 -5.71 6.25
N SER A 82 7.83 -4.41 6.08
CA SER A 82 6.84 -3.32 6.03
C SER A 82 6.46 -2.83 4.63
N ASP A 83 6.93 -3.46 3.55
CA ASP A 83 6.64 -3.05 2.17
C ASP A 83 6.21 -4.19 1.23
N ALA A 84 5.06 -4.03 0.59
CA ALA A 84 4.47 -5.03 -0.31
C ALA A 84 5.16 -5.12 -1.67
N THR A 85 5.73 -4.04 -2.18
CA THR A 85 6.52 -4.07 -3.42
C THR A 85 7.77 -4.92 -3.20
N GLN A 86 8.42 -4.77 -2.05
CA GLN A 86 9.55 -5.61 -1.67
C GLN A 86 9.18 -7.08 -1.58
N ALA A 87 8.10 -7.42 -0.84
CA ALA A 87 7.63 -8.79 -0.69
C ALA A 87 7.27 -9.44 -2.05
N LEU A 88 6.50 -8.72 -2.88
CA LEU A 88 6.06 -9.22 -4.18
C LEU A 88 7.21 -9.36 -5.18
N THR A 89 8.20 -8.46 -5.17
CA THR A 89 9.36 -8.64 -6.05
C THR A 89 10.20 -9.84 -5.63
N LEU A 90 10.42 -10.08 -4.33
CA LEU A 90 11.10 -11.29 -3.85
C LEU A 90 10.38 -12.57 -4.29
N SER A 91 9.05 -12.57 -4.37
CA SER A 91 8.28 -13.71 -4.89
C SER A 91 8.60 -14.05 -6.36
N LEU A 92 8.98 -13.06 -7.18
CA LEU A 92 9.41 -13.28 -8.56
C LEU A 92 10.74 -14.05 -8.64
N GLY A 93 11.55 -14.00 -7.58
CA GLY A 93 12.81 -14.72 -7.47
C GLY A 93 12.74 -16.01 -6.65
N ASN A 94 11.53 -16.46 -6.26
CA ASN A 94 11.31 -17.57 -5.33
C ASN A 94 11.90 -17.37 -3.92
N TYR A 95 11.96 -16.12 -3.43
CA TYR A 95 12.47 -15.78 -2.09
C TYR A 95 11.37 -15.36 -1.11
N PHE A 96 10.12 -15.70 -1.41
CA PHE A 96 8.98 -15.25 -0.61
C PHE A 96 8.92 -15.95 0.75
N GLU A 97 9.27 -17.23 0.83
CA GLU A 97 9.24 -17.97 2.10
C GLU A 97 10.26 -17.38 3.09
N GLU A 98 11.46 -17.02 2.63
CA GLU A 98 12.45 -16.34 3.45
C GLU A 98 11.96 -14.97 3.91
N TRP A 99 11.30 -14.20 3.04
CA TRP A 99 10.68 -12.94 3.43
C TRP A 99 9.61 -13.14 4.50
N TYR A 100 8.78 -14.16 4.35
CA TYR A 100 7.73 -14.49 5.31
C TYR A 100 8.33 -14.97 6.65
N ASP A 101 9.43 -15.72 6.64
CA ASP A 101 10.17 -16.08 7.85
C ASP A 101 10.72 -14.85 8.59
N TRP A 102 11.13 -13.79 7.87
CA TRP A 102 11.55 -12.53 8.48
C TRP A 102 10.36 -11.80 9.12
N TYR A 103 9.20 -11.82 8.49
CA TYR A 103 7.94 -11.31 9.07
C TYR A 103 7.56 -12.08 10.34
N LEU A 104 7.57 -13.41 10.31
CA LEU A 104 7.26 -14.25 11.48
C LEU A 104 8.27 -14.02 12.61
N TYR A 105 9.56 -13.86 12.28
CA TYR A 105 10.58 -13.50 13.24
C TYR A 105 10.27 -12.16 13.92
N ALA A 106 9.90 -11.12 13.16
CA ALA A 106 9.52 -9.82 13.71
C ALA A 106 8.32 -9.95 14.67
N CYS A 107 7.27 -10.68 14.25
CA CYS A 107 6.09 -10.90 15.11
C CYS A 107 6.44 -11.60 16.43
N LYS A 108 7.39 -12.53 16.42
CA LYS A 108 7.80 -13.30 17.60
C LYS A 108 8.74 -12.53 18.54
N HIS A 109 9.61 -11.70 17.99
CA HIS A 109 10.74 -11.12 18.73
C HIS A 109 10.63 -9.61 18.94
N SER A 110 9.70 -8.92 18.28
CA SER A 110 9.50 -7.51 18.50
C SER A 110 8.72 -7.23 19.78
N SER A 111 9.20 -6.27 20.57
CA SER A 111 8.44 -5.74 21.70
C SER A 111 7.22 -4.97 21.20
N ILE A 112 6.05 -5.22 21.77
CA ILE A 112 4.81 -4.50 21.45
C ILE A 112 4.81 -3.19 22.23
N THR A 113 4.90 -2.06 21.52
CA THR A 113 4.85 -0.73 22.13
C THR A 113 3.90 0.18 21.35
N GLU A 114 3.57 1.33 21.93
CA GLU A 114 2.81 2.38 21.25
C GLU A 114 3.63 2.97 20.08
N GLN A 115 4.93 3.18 20.30
CA GLN A 115 5.82 3.85 19.35
C GLN A 115 6.09 3.04 18.07
N ASN A 116 5.86 1.72 18.08
CA ASN A 116 6.05 0.87 16.91
C ASN A 116 4.75 0.36 16.29
N ARG A 117 3.59 0.81 16.78
CA ARG A 117 2.28 0.33 16.32
C ARG A 117 2.07 0.57 14.83
N GLY A 118 2.52 1.72 14.29
CA GLY A 118 2.44 2.01 12.86
C GLY A 118 3.29 1.06 12.01
N ALA A 119 4.54 0.83 12.40
CA ALA A 119 5.41 -0.13 11.71
C ALA A 119 4.88 -1.57 11.76
N ARG A 120 4.32 -1.99 12.90
CA ARG A 120 3.64 -3.30 13.03
C ARG A 120 2.43 -3.40 12.10
N PHE A 121 1.62 -2.36 12.04
CA PHE A 121 0.49 -2.26 11.11
C PHE A 121 0.93 -2.43 9.65
N GLU A 122 1.93 -1.66 9.19
CA GLU A 122 2.42 -1.76 7.82
C GLU A 122 2.98 -3.15 7.51
N SER A 123 3.62 -3.78 8.50
CA SER A 123 4.16 -5.13 8.37
C SER A 123 3.07 -6.21 8.23
N HIS A 124 2.04 -6.18 9.09
CA HIS A 124 0.92 -7.10 8.99
C HIS A 124 0.13 -6.87 7.69
N ARG A 125 -0.16 -5.61 7.35
CA ARG A 125 -0.83 -5.22 6.10
C ARG A 125 -0.10 -5.75 4.88
N THR A 126 1.23 -5.63 4.86
CA THR A 126 2.10 -6.13 3.80
C THR A 126 2.03 -7.64 3.64
N ALA A 127 2.16 -8.39 4.75
CA ALA A 127 2.09 -9.85 4.72
C ALA A 127 0.74 -10.35 4.18
N ILE A 128 -0.37 -9.76 4.63
CA ILE A 128 -1.72 -10.12 4.16
C ILE A 128 -1.86 -9.83 2.66
N ALA A 129 -1.45 -8.63 2.21
CA ALA A 129 -1.55 -8.23 0.81
C ALA A 129 -0.74 -9.16 -0.11
N ALA A 130 0.48 -9.53 0.28
CA ALA A 130 1.32 -10.43 -0.50
C ALA A 130 0.73 -11.85 -0.59
N LEU A 131 0.26 -12.40 0.53
CA LEU A 131 -0.37 -13.72 0.58
C LEU A 131 -1.65 -13.79 -0.27
N LEU A 132 -2.51 -12.76 -0.20
CA LEU A 132 -3.72 -12.68 -1.03
C LEU A 132 -3.38 -12.63 -2.52
N LYS A 133 -2.35 -11.85 -2.88
CA LYS A 133 -1.88 -11.72 -4.27
C LYS A 133 -1.31 -13.03 -4.81
N MET A 134 -0.62 -13.79 -3.97
CA MET A 134 -0.07 -15.12 -4.29
C MET A 134 -1.09 -16.25 -4.12
N ASN A 135 -2.32 -15.95 -3.68
CA ASN A 135 -3.38 -16.91 -3.42
C ASN A 135 -3.02 -17.99 -2.37
N ARG A 136 -2.19 -17.63 -1.38
CA ARG A 136 -1.75 -18.49 -0.26
C ARG A 136 -2.69 -18.32 0.93
N LEU A 137 -3.91 -18.84 0.80
CA LEU A 137 -4.99 -18.61 1.75
C LEU A 137 -4.80 -19.34 3.09
N ASP A 138 -4.04 -20.43 3.07
CA ASP A 138 -3.67 -21.26 4.22
C ASP A 138 -2.85 -20.50 5.27
N ALA A 139 -2.04 -19.53 4.85
CA ALA A 139 -1.19 -18.74 5.74
C ALA A 139 -1.79 -17.39 6.15
N LEU A 140 -3.02 -17.06 5.71
CA LEU A 140 -3.63 -15.74 5.94
C LEU A 140 -4.09 -15.50 7.38
N ASP A 141 -4.48 -16.55 8.09
CA ASP A 141 -5.11 -16.40 9.40
C ASP A 141 -4.16 -15.79 10.43
N PHE A 142 -2.88 -16.17 10.40
CA PHE A 142 -1.89 -15.63 11.31
C PHE A 142 -1.76 -14.09 11.19
N PRO A 143 -1.39 -13.51 10.03
CA PRO A 143 -1.23 -12.07 9.94
C PRO A 143 -2.55 -11.30 10.05
N LEU A 144 -3.70 -11.90 9.69
CA LEU A 144 -5.02 -11.30 9.94
C LEU A 144 -5.31 -11.18 11.44
N ASN A 145 -5.02 -12.23 12.22
CA ASN A 145 -5.18 -12.19 13.67
C ASN A 145 -4.24 -11.16 14.30
N GLN A 146 -2.97 -11.09 13.86
CA GLN A 146 -2.04 -10.06 14.33
C GLN A 146 -2.55 -8.64 14.04
N LEU A 147 -3.09 -8.39 12.84
CA LEU A 147 -3.68 -7.10 12.50
C LEU A 147 -4.93 -6.79 13.32
N PHE A 148 -5.79 -7.80 13.55
CA PHE A 148 -6.98 -7.65 14.38
C PHE A 148 -6.62 -7.29 15.83
N GLU A 149 -5.68 -8.01 16.44
CA GLU A 149 -5.17 -7.73 17.79
C GLU A 149 -4.59 -6.32 17.90
N LEU A 150 -3.77 -5.91 16.92
CA LEU A 150 -3.21 -4.56 16.86
C LEU A 150 -4.29 -3.48 16.87
N ILE A 151 -5.38 -3.67 16.13
CA ILE A 151 -6.51 -2.73 16.10
C ILE A 151 -7.22 -2.66 17.47
N GLN A 152 -7.20 -3.74 18.26
CA GLN A 152 -7.80 -3.78 19.59
C GLN A 152 -6.91 -3.19 20.69
N GLU A 153 -5.60 -3.05 20.47
CA GLU A 153 -4.68 -2.50 21.47
C GLU A 153 -5.07 -1.11 21.96
N ASP A 154 -5.59 -0.27 21.07
CA ASP A 154 -5.95 1.11 21.36
C ASP A 154 -6.98 1.63 20.35
N LYS A 155 -8.22 1.78 20.82
CA LYS A 155 -9.33 2.32 20.03
C LYS A 155 -9.19 3.82 19.73
N TYR A 156 -8.33 4.54 20.46
CA TYR A 156 -8.07 5.96 20.26
C TYR A 156 -6.81 6.23 19.44
N TRP A 157 -6.12 5.17 18.99
CA TRP A 157 -5.00 5.32 18.08
C TRP A 157 -5.45 6.06 16.82
N GLU A 158 -4.79 7.16 16.47
CA GLU A 158 -5.16 8.02 15.35
C GLU A 158 -5.30 7.28 14.00
N ASN A 159 -4.58 6.17 13.82
CA ASN A 159 -4.62 5.37 12.59
C ASN A 159 -5.67 4.25 12.63
N ASN A 160 -6.43 4.11 13.72
CA ASN A 160 -7.31 2.97 13.94
C ASN A 160 -8.39 2.86 12.84
N ILE A 161 -8.97 3.98 12.40
CA ILE A 161 -9.97 4.00 11.31
C ILE A 161 -9.36 3.48 9.99
N PHE A 162 -8.16 3.95 9.63
CA PHE A 162 -7.44 3.47 8.45
C PHE A 162 -7.10 1.97 8.55
N ALA A 163 -6.68 1.53 9.73
CA ALA A 163 -6.35 0.13 9.99
C ALA A 163 -7.58 -0.78 9.94
N ARG A 164 -8.70 -0.36 10.53
CA ARG A 164 -10.00 -1.05 10.48
C ARG A 164 -10.49 -1.20 9.05
N LEU A 165 -10.42 -0.14 8.23
CA LEU A 165 -10.81 -0.24 6.83
C LEU A 165 -9.89 -1.21 6.07
N SER A 166 -8.57 -1.10 6.25
CA SER A 166 -7.60 -2.00 5.62
C SER A 166 -7.84 -3.47 5.98
N TYR A 167 -8.08 -3.76 7.25
CA TYR A 167 -8.41 -5.10 7.73
C TYR A 167 -9.68 -5.65 7.08
N ASN A 168 -10.76 -4.86 7.01
CA ASN A 168 -12.00 -5.30 6.40
C ASN A 168 -11.89 -5.48 4.87
N ILE A 169 -11.07 -4.68 4.17
CA ILE A 169 -10.75 -4.91 2.76
C ILE A 169 -10.10 -6.29 2.56
N PHE A 170 -9.19 -6.69 3.44
CA PHE A 170 -8.58 -8.01 3.37
C PHE A 170 -9.55 -9.15 3.68
N LEU A 171 -10.40 -8.98 4.70
CA LEU A 171 -11.46 -9.95 4.99
C LEU A 171 -12.42 -10.11 3.81
N LEU A 172 -12.76 -9.01 3.13
CA LEU A 172 -13.60 -9.03 1.94
C LEU A 172 -12.96 -9.85 0.82
N GLU A 173 -11.67 -9.61 0.53
CA GLU A 173 -10.93 -10.33 -0.51
C GLU A 173 -10.78 -11.83 -0.15
N LYS A 174 -10.48 -12.15 1.10
CA LYS A 174 -10.44 -13.54 1.60
C LYS A 174 -11.80 -14.23 1.46
N ALA A 175 -12.87 -13.61 1.96
CA ALA A 175 -14.22 -14.17 1.91
C ALA A 175 -14.66 -14.43 0.47
N LYS A 176 -14.36 -13.51 -0.46
CA LYS A 176 -14.69 -13.69 -1.88
C LYS A 176 -13.93 -14.86 -2.50
N LYS A 177 -12.64 -15.02 -2.18
CA LYS A 177 -11.81 -16.13 -2.69
C LYS A 177 -12.24 -17.49 -2.12
N LEU A 178 -12.69 -17.52 -0.87
CA LEU A 178 -13.21 -18.72 -0.20
C LEU A 178 -14.71 -18.98 -0.45
N GLN A 179 -15.40 -18.07 -1.16
CA GLN A 179 -16.84 -18.13 -1.42
C GLN A 179 -17.70 -18.14 -0.14
N GLU A 180 -17.26 -17.40 0.88
CA GLU A 180 -17.94 -17.28 2.16
C GLU A 180 -18.97 -16.14 2.14
N GLU A 181 -20.11 -16.34 1.48
CA GLU A 181 -21.13 -15.30 1.24
C GLU A 181 -21.58 -14.57 2.52
N LYS A 182 -21.79 -15.30 3.63
CA LYS A 182 -22.18 -14.69 4.91
C LYS A 182 -21.10 -13.73 5.43
N MET A 183 -19.82 -14.10 5.31
CA MET A 183 -18.71 -13.27 5.74
C MET A 183 -18.54 -12.07 4.82
N LEU A 184 -18.74 -12.27 3.51
CA LEU A 184 -18.74 -11.22 2.51
C LEU A 184 -19.77 -10.13 2.83
N THR A 185 -21.05 -10.51 3.02
CA THR A 185 -22.13 -9.56 3.37
C THR A 185 -21.83 -8.81 4.66
N LYS A 186 -21.46 -9.51 5.73
CA LYS A 186 -21.13 -8.90 7.01
C LYS A 186 -19.97 -7.89 6.89
N THR A 187 -18.94 -8.24 6.12
CA THR A 187 -17.77 -7.37 5.95
C THR A 187 -18.14 -6.11 5.17
N LEU A 188 -19.00 -6.20 4.15
CA LEU A 188 -19.49 -5.04 3.42
C LEU A 188 -20.32 -4.09 4.29
N GLU A 189 -21.16 -4.62 5.17
CA GLU A 189 -21.93 -3.81 6.13
C GLU A 189 -21.01 -3.03 7.07
N VAL A 190 -19.94 -3.68 7.56
CA VAL A 190 -18.93 -3.03 8.40
C VAL A 190 -18.18 -1.95 7.63
N ILE A 191 -17.75 -2.23 6.39
CA ILE A 191 -17.09 -1.23 5.53
C ILE A 191 -18.01 -0.03 5.29
N LYS A 192 -19.29 -0.27 5.02
CA LYS A 192 -20.26 0.79 4.80
C LYS A 192 -20.42 1.67 6.04
N SER A 193 -20.63 1.09 7.22
CA SER A 193 -20.72 1.86 8.47
C SER A 193 -19.43 2.65 8.74
N LEU A 194 -18.25 2.05 8.54
CA LEU A 194 -16.97 2.78 8.65
C LEU A 194 -16.91 4.00 7.72
N ILE A 195 -17.43 3.87 6.51
CA ILE A 195 -17.44 4.99 5.56
C ILE A 195 -18.41 6.07 6.02
N ASP A 196 -19.65 5.68 6.27
CA ASP A 196 -20.75 6.60 6.57
C ASP A 196 -20.56 7.31 7.93
N ASP A 197 -20.02 6.62 8.93
CA ASP A 197 -19.92 7.13 10.31
C ASP A 197 -18.58 7.81 10.61
N ASP A 198 -17.47 7.25 10.11
CA ASP A 198 -16.11 7.67 10.50
C ASP A 198 -15.38 8.43 9.37
N ILE A 199 -15.31 7.84 8.16
CA ILE A 199 -14.47 8.38 7.08
C ILE A 199 -15.06 9.66 6.49
N ASP A 200 -16.38 9.68 6.23
CA ASP A 200 -17.05 10.87 5.69
C ASP A 200 -16.89 12.07 6.66
N ALA A 201 -17.00 11.82 7.96
CA ALA A 201 -16.76 12.84 8.98
C ALA A 201 -15.33 13.41 8.91
N ILE A 202 -14.30 12.55 8.80
CA ILE A 202 -12.90 12.97 8.67
C ILE A 202 -12.67 13.80 7.40
N LEU A 203 -13.25 13.38 6.28
CA LEU A 203 -13.07 14.04 4.98
C LEU A 203 -13.69 15.45 4.96
N ASN A 204 -14.79 15.63 5.69
CA ASN A 204 -15.50 16.90 5.83
C ASN A 204 -14.99 17.79 6.98
N ASP A 205 -14.14 17.28 7.87
CA ASP A 205 -13.55 18.07 8.96
C ASP A 205 -12.47 19.03 8.44
N GLU A 206 -12.66 20.34 8.63
CA GLU A 206 -11.71 21.39 8.23
C GLU A 206 -10.44 21.43 9.08
N THR A 207 -10.47 20.86 10.29
CA THR A 207 -9.32 20.81 11.20
C THR A 207 -8.32 19.71 10.82
N ILE A 208 -8.76 18.71 10.06
CA ILE A 208 -7.91 17.63 9.58
C ILE A 208 -7.11 18.10 8.37
N LYS A 209 -5.78 17.95 8.47
CA LYS A 209 -4.85 18.37 7.43
C LYS A 209 -5.06 17.59 6.12
N GLU A 210 -4.95 18.31 5.00
CA GLU A 210 -4.99 17.72 3.66
C GLU A 210 -3.75 16.87 3.37
N GLU A 211 -2.57 17.41 3.66
CA GLU A 211 -1.28 16.78 3.42
C GLU A 211 -0.41 16.79 4.68
N GLN A 212 0.40 15.75 4.85
CA GLN A 212 1.61 15.83 5.64
C GLN A 212 2.78 15.88 4.65
N ASP A 213 3.72 16.79 4.90
CA ASP A 213 5.00 16.82 4.18
C ASP A 213 5.59 15.42 4.18
N PRO A 214 6.18 14.96 3.07
CA PRO A 214 6.73 13.63 3.03
C PRO A 214 7.86 13.52 4.07
N CYS A 215 7.60 12.70 5.08
CA CYS A 215 8.67 12.14 5.89
C CYS A 215 9.58 11.31 4.98
N LEU A 216 10.85 11.22 5.33
CA LEU A 216 11.87 10.49 4.57
C LEU A 216 11.38 9.06 4.27
N LEU A 217 11.25 8.72 2.97
CA LEU A 217 10.70 7.42 2.57
C LEU A 217 11.54 6.27 3.17
N GLY A 218 10.83 5.28 3.69
CA GLY A 218 11.41 4.12 4.33
C GLY A 218 11.96 4.38 5.72
N SER A 219 11.85 5.58 6.28
CA SER A 219 12.33 5.86 7.64
C SER A 219 11.40 5.28 8.70
N TRP A 220 11.95 5.11 9.92
CA TRP A 220 11.18 4.63 11.06
C TRP A 220 10.03 5.58 11.42
N GLU A 221 10.28 6.89 11.31
CA GLU A 221 9.31 7.95 11.56
C GLU A 221 8.18 7.89 10.52
N GLN A 222 8.50 7.67 9.25
CA GLN A 222 7.50 7.56 8.19
C GLN A 222 6.58 6.33 8.39
N LEU A 223 7.14 5.19 8.80
CA LEU A 223 6.36 3.98 9.08
C LEU A 223 5.40 4.17 10.28
N ASN A 224 5.73 5.07 11.21
CA ASN A 224 4.92 5.35 12.39
C ASN A 224 4.14 6.67 12.30
N SER A 225 4.14 7.34 11.14
CA SER A 225 3.43 8.60 11.00
C SER A 225 1.92 8.42 11.01
N SER A 226 1.23 9.50 11.39
CA SER A 226 -0.23 9.55 11.39
C SER A 226 -0.79 9.29 9.99
N ARG A 227 -1.90 8.56 9.96
CA ARG A 227 -2.79 8.30 8.83
C ARG A 227 -4.11 9.05 9.00
N LEU A 228 -4.24 9.89 10.02
CA LEU A 228 -5.40 10.77 10.22
C LEU A 228 -5.26 12.02 9.33
N THR A 229 -5.38 11.82 8.02
CA THR A 229 -5.32 12.89 7.02
C THR A 229 -6.34 12.64 5.91
N LYS A 230 -6.82 13.70 5.25
CA LYS A 230 -7.74 13.57 4.11
C LYS A 230 -7.10 12.76 2.98
N ARG A 231 -5.80 12.95 2.74
CA ARG A 231 -5.02 12.14 1.79
C ARG A 231 -5.04 10.66 2.13
N SER A 232 -4.84 10.28 3.39
CA SER A 232 -4.85 8.86 3.78
C SER A 232 -6.23 8.25 3.60
N MET A 233 -7.30 8.96 3.98
CA MET A 233 -8.67 8.48 3.81
C MET A 233 -9.04 8.28 2.33
N THR A 234 -8.71 9.25 1.47
CA THR A 234 -8.95 9.12 0.02
C THR A 234 -8.11 7.98 -0.61
N ILE A 235 -6.86 7.77 -0.17
CA ILE A 235 -6.07 6.59 -0.56
C ILE A 235 -6.75 5.29 -0.12
N ALA A 236 -7.28 5.23 1.10
CA ALA A 236 -7.97 4.04 1.61
C ALA A 236 -9.24 3.73 0.78
N LEU A 237 -10.02 4.76 0.43
CA LEU A 237 -11.18 4.64 -0.47
C LEU A 237 -10.78 4.18 -1.88
N ASN A 238 -9.69 4.71 -2.43
CA ASN A 238 -9.15 4.24 -3.70
C ASN A 238 -8.74 2.75 -3.63
N ASN A 239 -8.09 2.32 -2.55
CA ASN A 239 -7.70 0.92 -2.35
C ASN A 239 -8.91 0.00 -2.21
N LEU A 240 -9.97 0.46 -1.53
CA LEU A 240 -11.26 -0.21 -1.47
C LEU A 240 -11.87 -0.34 -2.87
N GLY A 241 -11.97 0.75 -3.64
CA GLY A 241 -12.49 0.76 -5.01
C GLY A 241 -11.72 -0.20 -5.92
N CYS A 242 -10.39 -0.17 -5.88
CA CYS A 242 -9.55 -1.09 -6.63
C CYS A 242 -9.83 -2.55 -6.26
N THR A 243 -10.01 -2.86 -4.98
CA THR A 243 -10.30 -4.21 -4.52
C THR A 243 -11.69 -4.66 -4.97
N LEU A 244 -12.73 -3.83 -4.76
CA LEU A 244 -14.09 -4.12 -5.20
C LEU A 244 -14.16 -4.36 -6.71
N SER A 245 -13.46 -3.55 -7.52
CA SER A 245 -13.36 -3.75 -8.97
C SER A 245 -12.78 -5.12 -9.33
N ARG A 246 -11.65 -5.51 -8.71
CA ARG A 246 -11.02 -6.83 -8.90
C ARG A 246 -11.93 -7.99 -8.49
N LEU A 247 -12.80 -7.78 -7.50
CA LEU A 247 -13.76 -8.78 -7.02
C LEU A 247 -15.06 -8.82 -7.86
N GLY A 248 -15.19 -7.98 -8.89
CA GLY A 248 -16.38 -7.88 -9.74
C GLY A 248 -17.54 -7.09 -9.10
N MET A 249 -17.28 -6.41 -7.99
CA MET A 249 -18.25 -5.62 -7.23
C MET A 249 -18.27 -4.18 -7.73
N TYR A 250 -18.66 -4.01 -8.99
CA TYR A 250 -18.45 -2.76 -9.73
C TYR A 250 -19.29 -1.59 -9.21
N ALA A 251 -20.50 -1.83 -8.70
CA ALA A 251 -21.37 -0.77 -8.21
C ALA A 251 -20.80 -0.13 -6.93
N GLU A 252 -20.36 -0.97 -5.99
CA GLU A 252 -19.69 -0.55 -4.76
C GLU A 252 -18.33 0.10 -5.06
N SER A 253 -17.59 -0.45 -6.03
CA SER A 253 -16.33 0.11 -6.50
C SER A 253 -16.49 1.55 -6.98
N VAL A 254 -17.47 1.82 -7.84
CA VAL A 254 -17.76 3.18 -8.33
C VAL A 254 -18.09 4.14 -7.18
N LYS A 255 -18.86 3.70 -6.18
CA LYS A 255 -19.18 4.52 -5.00
C LYS A 255 -17.93 4.92 -4.22
N ALA A 256 -17.04 3.96 -3.94
CA ALA A 256 -15.79 4.23 -3.23
C ALA A 256 -14.89 5.19 -4.00
N PHE A 257 -14.74 4.99 -5.31
CA PHE A 257 -13.97 5.90 -6.16
C PHE A 257 -14.58 7.31 -6.23
N HIS A 258 -15.89 7.44 -6.39
CA HIS A 258 -16.56 8.74 -6.40
C HIS A 258 -16.34 9.52 -5.11
N LEU A 259 -16.45 8.85 -3.95
CA LEU A 259 -16.20 9.52 -2.67
C LEU A 259 -14.76 10.01 -2.56
N ALA A 260 -13.77 9.22 -2.99
CA ALA A 260 -12.39 9.68 -3.06
C ALA A 260 -12.23 10.91 -3.99
N LEU A 261 -12.87 10.89 -5.16
CA LEU A 261 -12.81 11.96 -6.15
C LEU A 261 -13.47 13.27 -5.67
N GLN A 262 -14.55 13.18 -4.87
CA GLN A 262 -15.19 14.34 -4.25
C GLN A 262 -14.24 15.12 -3.33
N HIS A 263 -13.22 14.45 -2.79
CA HIS A 263 -12.18 15.03 -1.95
C HIS A 263 -10.83 15.13 -2.68
N ASN A 264 -10.88 15.50 -3.97
CA ASN A 264 -9.72 15.85 -4.80
C ASN A 264 -8.68 14.73 -4.99
N PHE A 265 -9.06 13.45 -4.83
CA PHE A 265 -8.17 12.34 -5.11
C PHE A 265 -7.71 12.36 -6.57
N ARG A 266 -6.42 12.08 -6.80
CA ARG A 266 -5.83 11.99 -8.15
C ARG A 266 -5.43 10.55 -8.42
N PHE A 267 -5.95 10.00 -9.50
CA PHE A 267 -5.60 8.64 -9.91
C PHE A 267 -4.18 8.54 -10.47
N ASN A 268 -3.55 7.40 -10.20
CA ASN A 268 -2.52 6.85 -11.08
C ASN A 268 -3.16 5.99 -12.20
N GLU A 269 -2.36 5.46 -13.12
CA GLU A 269 -2.87 4.61 -14.22
C GLU A 269 -3.67 3.41 -13.72
N TYR A 270 -3.22 2.78 -12.63
CA TYR A 270 -3.87 1.58 -12.10
C TYR A 270 -5.27 1.89 -11.53
N GLY A 271 -5.38 2.89 -10.66
CA GLY A 271 -6.65 3.31 -10.06
C GLY A 271 -7.64 3.80 -11.11
N LEU A 272 -7.19 4.63 -12.06
CA LEU A 272 -8.05 5.11 -13.14
C LEU A 272 -8.55 3.95 -14.01
N SER A 273 -7.68 2.98 -14.33
CA SER A 273 -8.07 1.82 -15.13
C SER A 273 -9.20 1.02 -14.46
N LEU A 274 -9.07 0.74 -13.16
CA LEU A 274 -10.08 -0.02 -12.42
C LEU A 274 -11.37 0.77 -12.18
N TYR A 275 -11.28 2.09 -12.05
CA TYR A 275 -12.45 2.96 -11.97
C TYR A 275 -13.24 2.95 -13.28
N LEU A 276 -12.57 3.18 -14.41
CA LEU A 276 -13.20 3.14 -15.73
C LEU A 276 -13.77 1.75 -16.06
N LEU A 277 -13.06 0.68 -15.69
CA LEU A 277 -13.57 -0.68 -15.81
C LEU A 277 -14.85 -0.88 -15.01
N SER A 278 -14.92 -0.31 -13.80
CA SER A 278 -16.12 -0.42 -12.95
C SER A 278 -17.31 0.32 -13.57
N ILE A 279 -17.09 1.53 -14.10
CA ILE A 279 -18.13 2.27 -14.83
C ILE A 279 -18.62 1.47 -16.05
N TRP A 280 -17.68 1.01 -16.88
CA TRP A 280 -17.99 0.21 -18.06
C TRP A 280 -18.80 -1.03 -17.71
N SER A 281 -18.40 -1.73 -16.65
CA SER A 281 -19.05 -2.97 -16.23
C SER A 281 -20.45 -2.75 -15.66
N CYS A 282 -20.70 -1.60 -15.02
CA CYS A 282 -22.02 -1.25 -14.50
C CYS A 282 -23.04 -0.89 -15.59
N CYS A 283 -22.64 -0.13 -16.62
CA CYS A 283 -23.60 0.48 -17.54
C CYS A 283 -23.36 0.21 -19.03
N LYS A 284 -22.25 -0.44 -19.41
CA LYS A 284 -21.88 -0.74 -20.82
C LYS A 284 -22.05 0.47 -21.75
N ASN A 285 -21.72 1.66 -21.24
CA ASN A 285 -21.90 2.94 -21.91
C ASN A 285 -20.54 3.57 -22.20
N SER A 286 -20.14 3.59 -23.47
CA SER A 286 -18.86 4.15 -23.92
C SER A 286 -18.74 5.65 -23.63
N GLN A 287 -19.81 6.41 -23.86
CA GLN A 287 -19.82 7.86 -23.64
C GLN A 287 -19.46 8.20 -22.20
N LYS A 288 -20.08 7.52 -21.23
CA LYS A 288 -19.80 7.76 -19.80
C LYS A 288 -18.35 7.46 -19.44
N VAL A 289 -17.78 6.38 -19.98
CA VAL A 289 -16.36 6.04 -19.75
C VAL A 289 -15.42 7.08 -20.35
N VAL A 290 -15.74 7.58 -21.55
CA VAL A 290 -14.96 8.62 -22.23
C VAL A 290 -15.04 9.96 -21.48
N GLU A 291 -16.21 10.36 -20.99
CA GLU A 291 -16.39 11.57 -20.18
C GLU A 291 -15.51 11.54 -18.92
N GLU A 292 -15.50 10.41 -18.23
CA GLU A 292 -14.70 10.21 -17.02
C GLU A 292 -13.19 10.13 -17.32
N TRP A 293 -12.79 9.52 -18.43
CA TRP A 293 -11.41 9.58 -18.92
C TRP A 293 -10.98 11.01 -19.24
N ASN A 294 -11.83 11.82 -19.88
CA ASN A 294 -11.48 13.21 -20.19
C ASN A 294 -11.41 14.09 -18.93
N ARG A 295 -12.21 13.78 -17.91
CA ARG A 295 -12.22 14.50 -16.63
C ARG A 295 -11.00 14.17 -15.76
N TYR A 296 -10.63 12.90 -15.67
CA TYR A 296 -9.64 12.42 -14.70
C TYR A 296 -8.36 11.87 -15.33
N GLY A 297 -8.36 11.60 -16.63
CA GLY A 297 -7.16 11.31 -17.40
C GLY A 297 -6.27 12.55 -17.46
N THR A 298 -5.00 12.39 -17.12
CA THR A 298 -4.01 13.46 -17.30
C THR A 298 -3.18 13.20 -18.55
N LYS A 299 -2.51 14.23 -19.08
CA LYS A 299 -1.59 14.10 -20.21
C LYS A 299 -0.45 13.08 -20.01
N PHE A 300 -0.22 12.68 -18.76
CA PHE A 300 0.83 11.72 -18.39
C PHE A 300 0.32 10.26 -18.37
N LEU A 301 -0.99 10.03 -18.47
CA LEU A 301 -1.56 8.69 -18.48
C LEU A 301 -1.77 8.19 -19.91
N SER A 302 -1.44 6.91 -20.16
CA SER A 302 -1.62 6.31 -21.47
C SER A 302 -2.87 5.44 -21.54
N ARG A 303 -3.78 5.73 -22.48
CA ARG A 303 -4.92 4.83 -22.77
C ARG A 303 -4.47 3.40 -23.05
N LYS A 304 -3.32 3.23 -23.73
CA LYS A 304 -2.74 1.91 -23.98
C LYS A 304 -2.40 1.18 -22.68
N ASN A 305 -1.83 1.88 -21.70
CA ASN A 305 -1.54 1.29 -20.39
C ASN A 305 -2.82 0.97 -19.62
N ILE A 306 -3.83 1.85 -19.67
CA ILE A 306 -5.14 1.60 -19.08
C ILE A 306 -5.78 0.32 -19.62
N ILE A 307 -5.80 0.14 -20.94
CA ILE A 307 -6.34 -1.07 -21.59
C ILE A 307 -5.48 -2.29 -21.26
N ARG A 308 -4.15 -2.15 -21.16
CA ARG A 308 -3.29 -3.26 -20.73
C ARG A 308 -3.63 -3.75 -19.31
N ILE A 309 -4.01 -2.83 -18.42
CA ILE A 309 -4.39 -3.16 -17.04
C ILE A 309 -5.81 -3.76 -17.00
N SER A 310 -6.75 -3.20 -17.76
CA SER A 310 -8.15 -3.65 -17.86
C SER A 310 -8.54 -3.89 -19.32
N PRO A 311 -8.27 -5.10 -19.87
CA PRO A 311 -8.47 -5.40 -21.30
C PRO A 311 -9.89 -5.21 -21.80
N GLU A 312 -10.91 -5.34 -20.95
CA GLU A 312 -12.32 -5.19 -21.28
C GLU A 312 -12.65 -3.77 -21.79
N LEU A 313 -11.83 -2.78 -21.44
CA LEU A 313 -11.94 -1.41 -21.93
C LEU A 313 -11.57 -1.25 -23.41
N GLN A 314 -11.03 -2.29 -24.06
CA GLN A 314 -10.87 -2.30 -25.52
C GLN A 314 -12.22 -2.22 -26.26
N ASN A 315 -13.32 -2.59 -25.58
CA ASN A 315 -14.67 -2.55 -26.14
C ASN A 315 -15.35 -1.19 -26.00
N VAL A 316 -14.69 -0.22 -25.36
CA VAL A 316 -15.20 1.15 -25.25
C VAL A 316 -14.98 1.85 -26.59
N GLU A 317 -16.02 2.48 -27.10
CA GLU A 317 -15.93 3.35 -28.27
C GLU A 317 -15.33 4.68 -27.85
N TRP A 318 -14.02 4.77 -27.94
CA TRP A 318 -13.26 5.88 -27.40
C TRP A 318 -13.33 7.19 -28.22
N GLY A 319 -13.97 7.16 -29.39
CA GLY A 319 -14.00 8.27 -30.35
C GLY A 319 -12.66 8.54 -31.04
N SER A 320 -12.71 9.10 -32.26
CA SER A 320 -11.53 9.45 -33.08
C SER A 320 -10.93 10.82 -32.74
N GLY A 321 -10.90 11.19 -31.47
CA GLY A 321 -10.42 12.50 -31.03
C GLY A 321 -9.91 12.49 -29.60
N ALA A 322 -8.64 12.14 -29.43
CA ALA A 322 -7.74 12.55 -28.34
C ALA A 322 -6.30 12.20 -28.74
#